data_AF-C8PR02-F1
#
_entry.id   AF-C8PR02-F1
#
_cell.length_a   1.000
_cell.length_b   1.000
_cell.length_c   1.000
_cell.angle_alpha   90.00
_cell.angle_beta   90.00
_cell.angle_gamma   90.00
#
_symmetry.space_group_name_H-M   'P 1'
#
loop_
_entity.id
_entity.type
_entity.pdbx_description
1 polymer ?
#
loop_
_entity_poly.entity_id
_entity_poly.type
_entity_poly.pdbx_seq_one_letter_code
_entity_poly.pdbx_strand_id
1 'polypeptide(L)' 'MNTTALRQKILDLAIHGKLVKQDPTDENAAVLLEKIRAGKEKKIASGELKRDKNDSYIFIGD' A
#
# COMPACT_ATOMS: atom_id res chain seq x y z
N MET A 1 -31.18 22.04 6.16
CA MET A 1 -30.24 21.32 5.28
C MET A 1 -29.90 19.98 5.92
N ASN A 2 -30.04 18.86 5.19
CA ASN A 2 -29.68 17.54 5.69
C ASN A 2 -28.14 17.39 5.65
N THR A 3 -27.45 17.80 6.72
CA THR A 3 -25.98 17.77 6.82
C THR A 3 -25.42 16.38 7.15
N THR A 4 -26.27 15.44 7.54
CA THR A 4 -25.87 14.10 7.97
C THR A 4 -25.32 13.28 6.81
N ALA A 5 -25.99 13.34 5.64
CA ALA A 5 -25.52 12.65 4.44
C ALA A 5 -24.13 13.14 3.97
N LEU A 6 -23.84 14.44 4.12
CA LEU A 6 -22.54 15.01 3.76
C LEU A 6 -21.44 14.52 4.70
N ARG A 7 -21.70 14.50 6.02
CA ARG A 7 -20.74 14.00 7.02
C ARG A 7 -20.43 12.52 6.82
N GLN A 8 -21.45 11.72 6.53
CA GLN A 8 -21.26 10.30 6.24
C GLN A 8 -20.37 10.11 5.01
N LYS A 9 -20.66 10.84 3.92
CA LYS A 9 -19.86 10.74 2.69
C LYS A 9 -18.40 11.18 2.89
N ILE A 10 -18.16 12.21 3.69
CA ILE A 10 -16.79 12.63 4.05
C ILE A 10 -16.07 11.56 4.85
N LEU A 11 -16.75 10.95 5.83
CA LEU A 11 -16.19 9.86 6.63
C LEU A 11 -15.84 8.65 5.76
N ASP A 12 -16.72 8.24 4.86
CA ASP A 12 -16.48 7.13 3.95
C ASP A 12 -15.25 7.41 3.06
N LEU A 13 -15.15 8.62 2.51
CA LEU A 13 -13.97 9.03 1.73
C LEU A 13 -12.69 9.06 2.56
N ALA A 14 -12.77 9.42 3.85
CA ALA A 14 -11.64 9.41 4.77
C ALA A 14 -11.14 7.98 5.03
N ILE A 15 -12.06 7.06 5.28
CA ILE A 15 -11.76 5.63 5.51
C ILE A 15 -11.05 5.03 4.28
N HIS A 16 -11.49 5.40 3.08
CA HIS A 16 -10.85 4.96 1.83
C HIS A 16 -9.58 5.74 1.44
N GLY A 17 -9.13 6.73 2.24
CA GLY A 17 -7.96 7.54 1.94
C GLY A 17 -8.12 8.50 0.75
N LYS A 18 -9.35 8.73 0.27
CA LYS A 18 -9.66 9.52 -0.94
C LYS A 18 -9.79 11.03 -0.69
N LEU A 19 -9.47 11.51 0.51
CA LEU A 19 -9.51 12.94 0.85
C LEU A 19 -8.32 13.73 0.29
N VAL A 20 -7.32 13.03 -0.26
CA VAL A 20 -6.14 13.61 -0.89
C VAL A 20 -6.10 13.21 -2.36
N LYS A 21 -5.61 14.10 -3.22
CA LYS A 21 -5.44 13.85 -4.66
C LYS A 21 -4.58 12.59 -4.86
N GLN A 22 -5.14 11.62 -5.55
CA GLN A 22 -4.42 10.41 -5.94
C GLN A 22 -3.61 10.69 -7.21
N ASP A 23 -2.41 10.13 -7.31
CA ASP A 23 -1.63 10.18 -8.54
C ASP A 23 -2.07 9.02 -9.45
N PRO A 24 -2.59 9.26 -10.66
CA PRO A 24 -2.98 8.20 -11.59
C PRO A 24 -1.78 7.40 -12.12
N THR A 25 -0.56 7.89 -11.92
CA THR A 25 0.69 7.20 -12.29
C THR A 25 1.26 6.36 -11.16
N ASP A 26 0.63 6.37 -9.97
CA ASP A 26 1.06 5.55 -8.85
C ASP A 26 1.07 4.07 -9.23
N GLU A 27 2.18 3.40 -8.94
CA GLU A 27 2.31 1.99 -9.20
C GLU A 27 1.44 1.17 -8.24
N ASN A 28 0.88 0.07 -8.75
CA ASN A 28 0.18 -0.88 -7.90
C ASN A 28 1.12 -1.39 -6.80
N ALA A 29 0.59 -1.54 -5.59
CA ALA A 29 1.36 -2.03 -4.44
C ALA A 29 2.06 -3.37 -4.72
N ALA A 30 1.49 -4.23 -5.58
CA ALA A 30 2.10 -5.49 -6.00
C ALA A 30 3.43 -5.28 -6.75
N VAL A 31 3.47 -4.32 -7.69
CA VAL A 31 4.66 -3.99 -8.48
C VAL A 31 5.76 -3.43 -7.58
N LEU A 32 5.39 -2.54 -6.65
CA LEU A 32 6.33 -2.01 -5.66
C LEU A 32 6.91 -3.13 -4.78
N LEU A 33 6.07 -4.07 -4.36
CA LEU A 33 6.50 -5.18 -3.49
C LEU A 33 7.48 -6.11 -4.21
N GLU A 34 7.29 -6.39 -5.50
CA GLU A 34 8.27 -7.13 -6.31
C GLU A 34 9.62 -6.41 -6.40
N LYS A 35 9.62 -5.09 -6.63
CA LYS A 35 10.86 -4.29 -6.64
C LYS A 35 11.59 -4.34 -5.30
N ILE A 36 10.84 -4.25 -4.20
CA ILE A 36 11.40 -4.35 -2.85
C ILE A 36 12.00 -5.74 -2.61
N ARG A 37 11.33 -6.83 -3.03
CA ARG A 37 11.87 -8.19 -2.93
C ARG A 37 13.19 -8.34 -3.68
N ALA A 38 13.22 -7.92 -4.95
CA ALA A 38 14.45 -7.97 -5.75
C ALA A 38 15.58 -7.13 -5.13
N GLY A 39 15.26 -5.96 -4.58
CA GLY A 39 16.22 -5.12 -3.85
C GLY A 39 16.75 -5.77 -2.57
N LYS A 40 15.87 -6.41 -1.78
CA LYS A 40 16.24 -7.16 -0.58
C LYS A 40 17.15 -8.35 -0.93
N GLU A 41 16.83 -9.10 -1.97
CA GLU A 41 17.65 -10.23 -2.42
C GLU A 41 19.07 -9.81 -2.79
N LYS A 42 19.23 -8.70 -3.52
CA LYS A 42 20.54 -8.14 -3.83
C LYS A 42 21.33 -7.78 -2.58
N LYS A 43 20.69 -7.20 -1.57
CA LYS A 43 21.34 -6.86 -0.29
C LYS A 43 21.66 -8.07 0.58
N ILE A 44 20.86 -9.13 0.48
CA ILE A 44 21.15 -10.42 1.13
C ILE A 44 22.37 -11.05 0.45
N ALA A 45 22.44 -10.98 -0.88
CA ALA A 45 23.60 -11.48 -1.64
C ALA A 45 24.88 -10.68 -1.36
N SER A 46 24.79 -9.36 -1.14
CA SER A 46 25.94 -8.54 -0.71
C SER A 46 26.31 -8.71 0.76
N GLY A 47 25.50 -9.42 1.56
CA GLY A 47 25.74 -9.67 2.98
C GLY A 47 25.36 -8.51 3.92
N GLU A 48 24.79 -7.43 3.38
CA GLU A 48 24.32 -6.27 4.16
C GLU A 48 23.04 -6.56 4.96
N LEU A 49 22.24 -7.52 4.49
CA LEU A 49 20.96 -7.86 5.09
C LEU A 49 20.86 -9.36 5.38
N LYS A 50 20.36 -9.73 6.57
CA LYS A 50 19.98 -11.12 6.86
C LYS A 50 18.61 -11.43 6.27
N ARG A 51 18.44 -12.65 5.76
CA ARG A 51 17.14 -13.11 5.24
C ARG A 51 16.12 -13.16 6.38
N ASP A 52 15.00 -12.49 6.19
CA ASP A 52 13.87 -12.53 7.12
C ASP A 52 13.15 -13.89 7.03
N LYS A 53 12.51 -14.30 8.13
CA LYS A 53 11.73 -15.55 8.20
C LYS A 53 10.33 -15.37 7.62
N ASN A 54 9.77 -14.16 7.70
CA ASN A 54 8.40 -13.88 7.29
C ASN A 54 8.39 -12.82 6.19
N ASP A 55 7.83 -13.16 5.03
CA ASP A 55 7.66 -12.20 3.95
C ASP A 55 6.29 -11.51 4.04
N SER A 56 6.24 -10.26 3.57
CA SER A 56 5.00 -9.49 3.52
C SER A 56 4.22 -9.86 2.26
N TYR A 57 2.91 -10.06 2.39
CA TYR A 57 2.00 -10.33 1.29
C TYR A 57 0.83 -9.35 1.28
N ILE A 58 0.33 -9.05 0.09
CA ILE A 58 -0.91 -8.28 -0.08
C ILE A 58 -2.06 -9.25 0.11
N PHE A 59 -2.88 -9.03 1.15
CA PHE A 59 -4.11 -9.79 1.33
C PHE A 59 -5.18 -9.23 0.39
N ILE A 60 -5.62 -10.05 -0.56
CA ILE A 60 -6.79 -9.78 -1.39
C ILE A 60 -7.90 -10.66 -0.81
N GLY A 61 -8.87 -10.07 -0.12
CA GLY A 61 -10.03 -10.82 0.38
C GLY A 61 -10.90 -11.28 -0.79
N ASP A 62 -11.49 -12.46 -0.66
CA ASP A 62 -12.57 -12.94 -1.54
C ASP A 62 -13.89 -12.20 -1.27
#